data_AF-A0A9D1H6Z5-F1
#
_entry.id   AF-A0A9D1H6Z5-F1
#
_cell.length_a   1.000
_cell.length_b   1.000
_cell.length_c   1.000
_cell.angle_alpha   90.00
_cell.angle_beta   90.00
_cell.angle_gamma   90.00
#
_symmetry.space_group_name_H-M   'P 1'
#
loop_
_entity.id
_entity.type
_entity.pdbx_description
1 polymer ?
#
loop_
_entity_poly.entity_id
_entity_poly.type
_entity_poly.pdbx_seq_one_letter_code
_entity_poly.pdbx_strand_id
1 'polypeptide(L)'
;MSEKNSDQNRKIVVVQGKDIYEYRAFYKKFERAKYISHLDLYRAIQRTFQRANIPVWYTEGYHPHIYLTFPMPIFLGCEGVEESFDFRTTVDCPPSQLMEQLNAAFPEGIRITKVQAPVHKASEIAKADYTLLFTADELDNASLLGKWEAFVSQPQIPATKHTKKGPKEIDLKPMIYA
;
A
#
# COMPACT_ATOMS: atom_id res chain seq x y z
N MET A 1 -13.62 -3.47 -32.05
CA MET A 1 -13.55 -2.13 -32.64
C MET A 1 -13.12 -1.18 -31.52
N SER A 2 -11.89 -0.66 -31.63
CA SER A 2 -11.21 0.36 -30.80
C SER A 2 -11.20 0.25 -29.26
N GLU A 3 -10.23 -0.48 -28.71
CA GLU A 3 -9.56 -0.08 -27.46
C GLU A 3 -8.29 0.70 -27.84
N LYS A 4 -8.45 1.99 -28.10
CA LYS A 4 -7.34 2.96 -28.16
C LYS A 4 -7.66 4.07 -27.17
N ASN A 5 -6.65 4.48 -26.39
CA ASN A 5 -6.60 5.64 -25.49
C ASN A 5 -7.11 5.49 -24.05
N SER A 6 -6.43 4.68 -23.23
CA SER A 6 -6.34 4.94 -21.78
C SER A 6 -4.95 5.37 -21.30
N ASP A 7 -3.93 5.39 -22.18
CA ASP A 7 -2.54 5.58 -21.79
C ASP A 7 -2.01 7.04 -21.86
N GLN A 8 -2.89 8.00 -22.17
CA GLN A 8 -2.49 9.37 -22.54
C GLN A 8 -2.39 10.39 -21.39
N ASN A 9 -2.49 9.98 -20.12
CA ASN A 9 -2.44 10.94 -19.01
C ASN A 9 -1.49 10.51 -17.87
N ARG A 10 -0.31 9.98 -18.22
CA ARG A 10 0.74 9.72 -17.23
C ARG A 10 1.45 11.02 -16.87
N LYS A 11 1.44 11.36 -15.58
CA LYS A 11 2.17 12.53 -15.07
C LYS A 11 3.67 12.25 -15.15
N ILE A 12 4.36 12.98 -16.01
CA ILE A 12 5.83 12.97 -16.09
C ILE A 12 6.34 14.06 -15.15
N VAL A 13 7.24 13.69 -14.25
CA VAL A 13 7.93 14.64 -13.37
C VAL A 13 9.33 14.85 -13.93
N VAL A 14 9.66 16.07 -14.32
CA VAL A 14 11.01 16.39 -14.77
C VAL A 14 11.87 16.68 -13.55
N VAL A 15 12.91 15.87 -13.34
CA VAL A 15 13.90 16.05 -12.27
C VAL A 15 15.27 16.25 -12.92
N GLN A 16 15.88 17.42 -12.71
CA GLN A 16 17.18 17.79 -13.30
C GLN A 16 17.25 17.59 -14.83
N GLY A 17 16.15 17.87 -15.54
CA GLY A 17 16.07 17.72 -16.99
C GLY A 17 15.89 16.28 -17.49
N LYS A 18 15.63 15.32 -16.59
CA LYS A 18 15.28 13.93 -16.93
C LYS A 18 13.81 13.66 -16.64
N ASP A 19 13.17 12.96 -17.56
CA ASP A 19 11.80 12.49 -17.38
C ASP A 19 11.75 11.35 -16.36
N ILE A 20 10.95 11.56 -15.31
CA ILE A 20 10.67 10.56 -14.29
C ILE A 20 9.22 10.12 -14.41
N TYR A 21 9.03 8.80 -14.43
CA TYR A 21 7.73 8.16 -14.63
C TYR A 21 7.26 7.58 -13.31
N GLU A 22 6.04 7.92 -12.89
CA GLU A 22 5.45 7.47 -11.63
C GLU A 22 4.54 6.26 -11.85
N TYR A 23 4.64 5.28 -10.94
CA TYR A 23 3.85 4.06 -10.95
C TYR A 23 3.34 3.75 -9.56
N ARG A 24 2.12 3.21 -9.49
CA ARG A 24 1.54 2.54 -8.33
C ARG A 24 1.46 1.04 -8.63
N ALA A 25 2.16 0.26 -7.84
CA ALA A 25 2.01 -1.19 -7.82
C ALA A 25 1.00 -1.58 -6.75
N PHE A 26 0.08 -2.48 -7.11
CA PHE A 26 -0.80 -3.17 -6.18
C PHE A 26 -0.30 -4.59 -5.99
N TYR A 27 -0.39 -5.10 -4.76
CA TYR A 27 0.13 -6.40 -4.41
C TYR A 27 -0.71 -7.12 -3.37
N LYS A 28 -0.59 -8.45 -3.37
CA LYS A 28 -1.03 -9.31 -2.28
C LYS A 28 0.14 -9.60 -1.37
N LYS A 29 -0.13 -9.69 -0.07
CA LYS A 29 0.79 -10.12 0.98
C LYS A 29 0.10 -11.16 1.83
N PHE A 30 0.52 -12.41 1.74
CA PHE A 30 -0.21 -13.56 2.31
C PHE A 30 0.75 -14.60 2.92
N GLU A 31 0.20 -15.59 3.62
CA GLU A 31 0.94 -16.69 4.25
C GLU A 31 2.07 -16.17 5.14
N ARG A 32 3.30 -16.69 4.98
CA ARG A 32 4.45 -16.33 5.80
C ARG A 32 4.86 -14.86 5.61
N ALA A 33 4.54 -14.25 4.47
CA ALA A 33 4.89 -12.86 4.21
C ALA A 33 4.13 -11.89 5.12
N LYS A 34 2.98 -12.28 5.70
CA LYS A 34 2.23 -11.43 6.66
C LYS A 34 3.06 -11.04 7.89
N TYR A 35 4.09 -11.82 8.23
CA TYR A 35 5.02 -11.56 9.33
C TYR A 35 6.21 -10.67 8.95
N ILE A 36 6.28 -10.19 7.70
CA ILE A 36 7.26 -9.18 7.29
C ILE A 36 6.77 -7.81 7.78
N SER A 37 7.57 -7.16 8.63
CA SER A 37 7.30 -5.82 9.13
C SER A 37 7.32 -4.78 8.01
N HIS A 38 6.77 -3.59 8.24
CA HIS A 38 6.78 -2.52 7.23
C HIS A 38 8.22 -2.16 6.79
N LEU A 39 9.17 -2.08 7.73
CA LEU A 39 10.55 -1.74 7.42
C LEU A 39 11.27 -2.87 6.66
N ASP A 40 10.95 -4.13 6.97
CA ASP A 40 11.52 -5.26 6.25
C ASP A 40 10.91 -5.43 4.86
N LEU A 41 9.63 -5.10 4.71
CA LEU A 41 8.96 -5.05 3.41
C LEU A 41 9.59 -3.97 2.52
N TYR A 42 9.85 -2.79 3.08
CA TYR A 42 10.57 -1.73 2.39
C TYR A 42 11.92 -2.22 1.86
N ARG A 43 12.72 -2.87 2.70
CA ARG A 43 14.02 -3.45 2.31
C ARG A 43 13.88 -4.57 1.27
N ALA A 44 12.86 -5.43 1.41
CA ALA A 44 12.59 -6.51 0.47
C ALA A 44 12.22 -5.96 -0.92
N ILE A 45 11.40 -4.91 -0.97
CA ILE A 45 11.05 -4.21 -2.21
C ILE A 45 12.29 -3.60 -2.85
N GLN A 46 13.15 -2.91 -2.07
CA GLN A 46 14.39 -2.35 -2.60
C GLN A 46 15.31 -3.42 -3.22
N ARG A 47 15.50 -4.54 -2.55
CA ARG A 47 16.30 -5.67 -3.07
C ARG A 47 15.63 -6.31 -4.30
N THR A 48 14.30 -6.34 -4.35
CA THR A 48 13.54 -6.85 -5.50
C THR A 48 13.78 -5.97 -6.72
N PHE A 49 13.70 -4.65 -6.57
CA PHE A 49 14.00 -3.71 -7.66
C PHE A 49 15.42 -3.87 -8.19
N GLN A 50 16.41 -4.06 -7.31
CA GLN A 50 17.80 -4.33 -7.69
C GLN A 50 17.93 -5.67 -8.45
N ARG A 51 17.32 -6.75 -7.95
CA ARG A 51 17.34 -8.08 -8.60
C ARG A 51 16.63 -8.09 -9.96
N ALA A 52 15.57 -7.31 -10.10
CA ALA A 52 14.77 -7.20 -11.31
C ALA A 52 15.42 -6.29 -12.38
N ASN A 53 16.54 -5.62 -12.06
CA ASN A 53 17.20 -4.63 -12.92
C ASN A 53 16.24 -3.53 -13.42
N ILE A 54 15.30 -3.12 -12.58
CA ILE A 54 14.36 -2.05 -12.92
C ILE A 54 15.09 -0.70 -12.72
N PRO A 55 15.06 0.21 -13.72
CA PRO A 55 15.74 1.50 -13.67
C PRO A 55 15.00 2.51 -12.79
N VAL A 56 15.01 2.25 -11.48
CA VAL A 56 14.32 3.07 -10.48
C VAL A 56 15.01 4.41 -10.25
N TRP A 57 14.22 5.43 -9.91
CA TRP A 57 14.72 6.73 -9.48
C TRP A 57 15.10 6.70 -7.99
N TYR A 58 16.22 7.33 -7.66
CA TYR A 58 16.76 7.44 -6.30
C TYR A 58 16.57 8.85 -5.77
N THR A 59 16.38 8.98 -4.46
CA THR A 59 16.29 10.27 -3.76
C THR A 59 17.60 11.05 -3.84
N GLU A 60 17.52 12.38 -3.85
CA GLU A 60 18.68 13.29 -4.02
C GLU A 60 19.36 13.71 -2.70
N GLY A 61 19.04 13.04 -1.60
CA GLY A 61 19.62 13.35 -0.29
C GLY A 61 21.06 12.84 -0.15
N TYR A 62 21.69 13.14 0.99
CA TYR A 62 23.04 12.68 1.32
C TYR A 62 23.19 11.14 1.28
N HIS A 63 22.08 10.41 1.47
CA HIS A 63 22.01 8.95 1.36
C HIS A 63 20.93 8.54 0.35
N PRO A 64 21.27 8.48 -0.95
CA PRO A 64 20.33 8.12 -2.01
C PRO A 64 19.75 6.73 -1.78
N HIS A 65 18.43 6.63 -1.85
CA HIS A 65 17.69 5.38 -1.76
C HIS A 65 16.53 5.41 -2.75
N ILE A 66 16.04 4.23 -3.12
CA ILE A 66 14.91 4.11 -4.03
C ILE A 66 13.71 4.88 -3.47
N TYR A 67 13.11 5.74 -4.28
CA TYR A 67 11.90 6.44 -3.89
C TYR A 67 10.73 5.47 -3.84
N LEU A 68 10.18 5.29 -2.64
CA LEU A 68 9.01 4.47 -2.38
C LEU A 68 8.06 5.22 -1.44
N THR A 69 6.76 5.19 -1.76
CA THR A 69 5.71 5.73 -0.89
C THR A 69 4.66 4.65 -0.64
N PHE A 70 4.28 4.44 0.62
CA PHE A 70 3.25 3.47 1.01
C PHE A 70 2.05 4.26 1.54
N PRO A 71 0.92 4.31 0.80
CA PRO A 71 -0.20 5.16 1.20
C PRO A 71 -0.85 4.70 2.51
N MET A 72 -1.16 3.41 2.62
CA MET A 72 -1.79 2.80 3.79
C MET A 72 -1.19 1.41 4.02
N PRO A 73 -0.04 1.30 4.72
CA PRO A 73 0.61 0.01 4.93
C PRO A 73 -0.20 -0.87 5.89
N ILE A 74 -0.45 -2.13 5.51
CA ILE A 74 -1.10 -3.11 6.38
C ILE A 74 -0.28 -3.43 7.64
N PHE A 75 -1.00 -3.74 8.72
CA PHE A 75 -0.43 -4.18 10.00
C PHE A 75 0.35 -5.50 9.89
N LEU A 76 1.32 -5.66 10.80
CA LEU A 76 2.06 -6.91 10.95
C LEU A 76 1.10 -8.04 11.36
N GLY A 77 1.25 -9.21 10.74
CA GLY A 77 0.43 -10.39 11.01
C GLY A 77 -0.86 -10.47 10.19
N CYS A 78 -1.22 -9.40 9.46
CA CYS A 78 -2.39 -9.37 8.60
C CYS A 78 -2.02 -9.68 7.14
N GLU A 79 -2.94 -10.36 6.45
CA GLU A 79 -2.87 -10.58 5.01
C GLU A 79 -3.61 -9.46 4.28
N GLY A 80 -3.04 -8.99 3.18
CA GLY A 80 -3.59 -7.92 2.37
C GLY A 80 -3.72 -8.35 0.91
N VAL A 81 -4.82 -7.96 0.26
CA VAL A 81 -5.12 -8.37 -1.12
C VAL A 81 -5.03 -7.23 -2.14
N GLU A 82 -5.10 -5.98 -1.68
CA GLU A 82 -5.03 -4.76 -2.49
C GLU A 82 -4.08 -3.71 -1.88
N GLU A 83 -3.00 -4.19 -1.28
CA GLU A 83 -1.96 -3.31 -0.78
C GLU A 83 -1.30 -2.55 -1.92
N SER A 84 -0.76 -1.35 -1.65
CA SER A 84 -0.10 -0.58 -2.70
C SER A 84 1.16 0.14 -2.24
N PHE A 85 2.05 0.39 -3.20
CA PHE A 85 3.16 1.29 -3.05
C PHE A 85 3.42 2.03 -4.37
N ASP A 86 3.88 3.28 -4.25
CA ASP A 86 4.28 4.11 -5.38
C ASP A 86 5.79 4.09 -5.52
N PHE A 87 6.26 4.07 -6.76
CA PHE A 87 7.67 4.13 -7.12
C PHE A 87 7.86 4.94 -8.41
N ARG A 88 9.13 5.21 -8.74
CA ARG A 88 9.52 6.01 -9.90
C ARG A 88 10.59 5.30 -10.72
N THR A 89 10.56 5.46 -12.04
CA THR A 89 11.62 5.01 -12.95
C THR A 89 12.19 6.16 -13.76
N THR A 90 13.42 5.99 -14.23
CA THR A 90 14.14 6.99 -15.06
C THR A 90 13.94 6.78 -16.57
N VAL A 91 13.18 5.76 -16.96
CA VAL A 91 12.75 5.48 -18.34
C VAL A 91 11.30 5.00 -18.31
N ASP A 92 10.56 5.22 -19.40
CA ASP A 92 9.20 4.71 -19.50
C ASP A 92 9.23 3.18 -19.61
N CYS A 93 8.63 2.51 -18.63
CA CYS A 93 8.49 1.07 -18.59
C CYS A 93 7.02 0.68 -18.79
N PRO A 94 6.71 -0.26 -19.70
CA PRO A 94 5.38 -0.83 -19.79
C PRO A 94 4.93 -1.45 -18.46
N PRO A 95 3.72 -1.14 -17.95
CA PRO A 95 3.25 -1.69 -16.68
C PRO A 95 3.21 -3.23 -16.61
N SER A 96 2.90 -3.88 -17.74
CA SER A 96 2.93 -5.35 -17.85
C SER A 96 4.33 -5.92 -17.65
N GLN A 97 5.35 -5.30 -18.26
CA GLN A 97 6.75 -5.68 -18.11
C GLN A 97 7.21 -5.49 -16.65
N LEU A 98 6.88 -4.35 -16.04
CA LEU A 98 7.18 -4.10 -14.63
C LEU A 98 6.56 -5.17 -13.72
N MET A 99 5.30 -5.52 -13.98
CA MET A 99 4.60 -6.55 -13.22
C MET A 99 5.29 -7.91 -13.35
N GLU A 100 5.70 -8.31 -14.55
CA GLU A 100 6.40 -9.57 -14.80
C GLU A 100 7.76 -9.61 -14.10
N GLN A 101 8.59 -8.58 -14.28
CA GLN A 101 9.92 -8.47 -13.69
C GLN A 101 9.87 -8.48 -12.16
N LEU A 102 8.95 -7.70 -11.58
CA LEU A 102 8.76 -7.66 -10.13
C LEU A 102 8.33 -9.03 -9.59
N ASN A 103 7.35 -9.65 -10.23
CA ASN A 103 6.84 -10.95 -9.81
C ASN A 103 7.84 -12.09 -9.95
N ALA A 104 8.78 -12.00 -10.89
CA ALA A 104 9.89 -12.95 -11.01
C ALA A 104 10.95 -12.78 -9.90
N ALA A 105 11.01 -11.61 -9.27
CA ALA A 105 12.03 -11.26 -8.29
C ALA A 105 11.54 -11.24 -6.84
N PHE A 106 10.25 -11.00 -6.59
CA PHE A 106 9.65 -10.99 -5.25
C PHE A 106 9.74 -12.37 -4.58
N PRO A 107 9.84 -12.42 -3.24
CA PRO A 107 9.78 -13.67 -2.51
C PRO A 107 8.35 -14.22 -2.50
N GLU A 108 8.24 -15.50 -2.16
CA GLU A 108 6.96 -16.16 -1.91
C GLU A 108 6.10 -15.39 -0.89
N GLY A 109 4.78 -15.41 -1.11
CA GLY A 109 3.82 -14.67 -0.29
C GLY A 109 3.67 -13.19 -0.65
N ILE A 110 4.43 -12.66 -1.62
CA ILE A 110 4.24 -11.30 -2.18
C ILE A 110 4.03 -11.40 -3.70
N ARG A 111 2.93 -10.84 -4.20
CA ARG A 111 2.59 -10.90 -5.63
C ARG A 111 2.04 -9.56 -6.11
N ILE A 112 2.66 -8.96 -7.13
CA ILE A 112 2.10 -7.80 -7.84
C ILE A 112 0.88 -8.26 -8.66
N THR A 113 -0.24 -7.59 -8.44
CA THR A 113 -1.52 -7.83 -9.13
C THR A 113 -1.82 -6.79 -10.19
N LYS A 114 -1.31 -5.57 -10.04
CA LYS A 114 -1.52 -4.47 -10.97
C LYS A 114 -0.38 -3.46 -10.88
N VAL A 115 -0.04 -2.86 -12.02
CA VAL A 115 0.81 -1.66 -12.07
C VAL A 115 0.09 -0.64 -12.94
N GLN A 116 0.00 0.61 -12.49
CA GLN A 116 -0.62 1.71 -13.24
C GLN A 116 0.00 3.05 -12.82
N ALA A 117 -0.22 4.12 -13.58
CA ALA A 117 0.15 5.46 -13.12
C ALA A 117 -0.74 5.89 -11.92
N PRO A 118 -0.20 6.55 -10.89
CA PRO A 118 -1.00 7.09 -9.81
C PRO A 118 -1.86 8.27 -10.30
N VAL A 119 -3.16 8.22 -10.03
CA VAL A 119 -4.10 9.33 -10.32
C VAL A 119 -4.11 10.36 -9.19
N HIS A 120 -4.08 9.88 -7.95
CA HIS A 120 -4.10 10.68 -6.73
C HIS A 120 -2.86 10.40 -5.87
N LYS A 121 -2.39 11.43 -5.16
CA LYS A 121 -1.30 11.31 -4.20
C LYS A 121 -1.76 10.55 -2.96
N ALA A 122 -0.84 9.84 -2.32
CA ALA A 122 -1.10 9.19 -1.03
C ALA A 122 -1.65 10.16 0.03
N SER A 123 -1.19 11.42 0.03
CA SER A 123 -1.63 12.47 0.96
C SER A 123 -3.09 12.93 0.76
N GLU A 124 -3.73 12.54 -0.35
CA GLU A 124 -5.11 12.91 -0.67
C GLU A 124 -6.13 11.87 -0.17
N ILE A 125 -5.66 10.77 0.45
CA ILE A 125 -6.53 9.75 1.03
C ILE A 125 -7.30 10.35 2.22
N ALA A 126 -8.62 10.49 2.06
CA ALA A 126 -9.51 10.97 3.10
C ALA A 126 -10.16 9.83 3.91
N LYS A 127 -10.41 8.70 3.25
CA LYS A 127 -11.10 7.52 3.80
C LYS A 127 -10.55 6.26 3.15
N ALA A 128 -10.70 5.14 3.84
CA ALA A 128 -10.42 3.81 3.31
C ALA A 128 -11.58 2.88 3.66
N ASP A 129 -11.89 1.97 2.74
CA ASP A 129 -12.86 0.90 2.93
C ASP A 129 -12.09 -0.40 3.14
N TYR A 130 -12.56 -1.21 4.09
CA TYR A 130 -11.89 -2.43 4.50
C TYR A 130 -12.90 -3.57 4.57
N THR A 131 -12.59 -4.66 3.87
CA THR A 131 -13.20 -5.96 4.14
C THR A 131 -12.30 -6.72 5.09
N LEU A 132 -12.79 -6.96 6.30
CA LEU A 132 -12.05 -7.70 7.32
C LEU A 132 -12.58 -9.13 7.39
N LEU A 133 -11.68 -10.10 7.27
CA LEU A 133 -11.94 -11.50 7.56
C LEU A 133 -11.18 -11.87 8.83
N PHE A 134 -11.89 -12.41 9.80
CA PHE A 134 -11.31 -12.87 11.05
C PHE A 134 -12.00 -14.15 11.51
N THR A 135 -11.25 -14.97 12.24
CA THR A 135 -11.72 -16.23 12.81
C THR A 135 -11.85 -16.04 14.31
N ALA A 136 -12.98 -16.45 14.87
CA ALA A 136 -13.24 -16.44 16.30
C ALA A 136 -13.73 -17.82 16.72
N ASP A 137 -13.09 -18.42 17.73
CA ASP A 137 -13.37 -19.81 18.12
C ASP A 137 -14.77 -19.99 18.75
N GLU A 138 -15.34 -18.91 19.31
CA GLU A 138 -16.58 -18.97 20.10
C GLU A 138 -17.69 -18.01 19.63
N LEU A 139 -17.58 -17.45 18.42
CA LEU A 139 -18.60 -16.55 17.87
C LEU A 139 -19.03 -16.99 16.48
N ASP A 140 -20.33 -17.19 16.31
CA ASP A 140 -20.92 -17.27 14.98
C ASP A 140 -21.02 -15.88 14.32
N ASN A 141 -21.28 -15.87 13.01
CA ASN A 141 -21.33 -14.65 12.21
C ASN A 141 -22.42 -13.67 12.72
N ALA A 142 -23.56 -14.19 13.18
CA ALA A 142 -24.68 -13.37 13.65
C ALA A 142 -24.35 -12.66 14.97
N SER A 143 -23.79 -13.40 15.93
CA SER A 143 -23.37 -12.86 17.23
C SER A 143 -22.25 -11.84 17.07
N LEU A 144 -21.32 -12.11 16.15
CA LEU A 144 -20.25 -11.20 15.83
C LEU A 144 -20.77 -9.90 15.19
N LEU A 145 -21.67 -10.00 14.21
CA LEU A 145 -22.29 -8.84 13.59
C LEU A 145 -23.02 -7.99 14.65
N GLY A 146 -23.79 -8.62 15.53
CA GLY A 146 -24.47 -7.92 16.62
C GLY A 146 -23.50 -7.21 17.58
N LYS A 147 -22.34 -7.80 17.89
CA LYS A 147 -21.30 -7.12 18.68
C LYS A 147 -20.66 -5.96 17.93
N TRP A 148 -20.43 -6.11 16.63
CA TRP A 148 -19.91 -5.02 15.79
C TRP A 148 -20.90 -3.86 15.75
N GLU A 149 -22.18 -4.13 15.49
CA GLU A 149 -23.26 -3.13 15.49
C GLU A 149 -23.35 -2.40 16.84
N ALA A 150 -23.39 -3.16 17.95
CA ALA A 150 -23.40 -2.59 19.29
C ALA A 150 -22.16 -1.72 19.57
N PHE A 151 -20.98 -2.14 19.07
CA PHE A 151 -19.74 -1.37 19.18
C PHE A 151 -19.81 -0.06 18.40
N VAL A 152 -20.19 -0.11 17.13
CA VAL A 152 -20.26 1.10 16.30
C VAL A 152 -21.40 2.03 16.70
N SER A 153 -22.48 1.54 17.32
CA SER A 153 -23.59 2.38 17.81
C SER A 153 -23.27 3.19 19.06
N GLN A 154 -22.11 2.97 19.71
CA GLN A 154 -21.73 3.76 20.90
C GLN A 154 -21.66 5.26 20.57
N PRO A 155 -22.09 6.15 21.49
CA PRO A 155 -22.02 7.59 21.29
C PRO A 155 -20.56 8.08 21.20
N GLN A 156 -19.62 7.37 21.82
CA GLN A 156 -18.19 7.62 21.79
C GLN A 156 -17.46 6.28 21.83
N ILE A 157 -16.32 6.20 21.15
CA ILE A 157 -15.44 5.03 21.12
C ILE A 157 -14.04 5.51 21.52
N PRO A 158 -13.73 5.59 22.83
CA PRO A 158 -12.45 6.12 23.30
C PRO A 158 -11.30 5.18 22.97
N ALA A 159 -10.20 5.73 22.48
CA ALA A 159 -8.96 5.01 22.24
C ALA A 159 -7.73 5.82 22.68
N THR A 160 -6.72 5.12 23.21
CA THR A 160 -5.47 5.74 23.62
C THR A 160 -4.50 5.80 22.45
N LYS A 161 -4.18 7.02 22.00
CA LYS A 161 -3.16 7.27 20.98
C LYS A 161 -1.84 7.63 21.63
N HIS A 162 -0.81 6.83 21.42
CA HIS A 162 0.55 7.16 21.83
C HIS A 162 1.13 8.25 20.92
N THR A 163 1.64 9.33 21.53
CA THR A 163 2.30 10.42 20.80
C THR A 163 3.67 10.71 21.41
N LYS A 164 4.51 11.49 20.70
CA LYS A 164 5.81 11.95 21.22
C LYS A 164 5.69 12.73 22.54
N LYS A 165 4.52 13.33 22.83
CA LYS A 165 4.25 14.12 24.05
C LYS A 165 3.54 13.32 25.14
N GLY A 166 3.36 12.00 24.97
CA GLY A 166 2.61 11.13 25.88
C GLY A 166 1.33 10.56 25.26
N PRO A 167 0.63 9.68 25.98
CA PRO A 167 -0.66 9.15 25.57
C PRO A 167 -1.73 10.26 25.53
N LYS A 168 -2.59 10.23 24.52
CA LYS A 168 -3.73 11.12 24.37
C LYS A 168 -4.97 10.29 24.06
N GLU A 169 -6.07 10.56 24.74
CA GLU A 169 -7.36 9.96 24.38
C GLU A 169 -7.94 10.63 23.12
N ILE A 170 -8.49 9.80 22.25
CA ILE A 170 -9.21 10.22 21.05
C ILE A 170 -10.53 9.45 20.98
N ASP A 171 -11.54 10.07 20.40
CA ASP A 171 -12.79 9.40 20.06
C ASP A 171 -12.71 8.89 18.61
N LEU A 172 -12.88 7.58 18.43
CA LEU A 172 -12.89 6.93 17.12
C LEU A 172 -14.25 6.99 16.44
N LYS A 173 -15.35 7.26 17.16
CA LYS A 173 -16.70 7.29 16.61
C LYS A 173 -16.83 8.15 15.32
N PRO A 174 -16.32 9.39 15.24
CA PRO A 174 -16.41 10.20 14.02
C PRO A 174 -15.52 9.70 12.87
N MET A 175 -14.63 8.73 13.12
CA MET A 175 -13.71 8.17 12.14
C MET A 175 -14.22 6.87 11.51
N ILE A 176 -15.27 6.26 12.07
CA ILE A 176 -15.88 5.03 11.57
C ILE A 176 -17.11 5.40 10.74
N TYR A 177 -17.11 4.99 9.48
CA TYR A 177 -18.23 5.15 8.56
C TYR A 177 -18.95 3.79 8.47
N ALA A 178 -19.79 3.48 9.45
CA ALA A 178 -20.58 2.26 9.53
C ALA A 178 -22.05 2.60 9.78
#